data_AF-A0A519CH39-F1
#
_entry.id   AF-A0A519CH39-F1
#
_cell.length_a   1.000
_cell.length_b   1.000
_cell.length_c   1.000
_cell.angle_alpha   90.00
_cell.angle_beta   90.00
_cell.angle_gamma   90.00
#
_symmetry.space_group_name_H-M   'P 1'
#
loop_
_entity.id
_entity.type
_entity.pdbx_description
1 polymer ?
#
loop_
_entity_poly.entity_id
_entity_poly.type
_entity_poly.pdbx_seq_one_letter_code
_entity_poly.pdbx_strand_id
1 'polypeptide(L)'
;MVSPGSNLPDPALVAQVCVGILGIIVIWDAWWLTKARKDIPNLGELPNHGFAWETEGSHEVSRQWANLLTLAAMMALPWMLAQMSDTPMIWVYVWDGLLALHLISLLIPKRYAITSTHMFADGQRFEWERLRLPQKQPKRRLILLRKGWGPFAPLPLGGSYSNLAIAHRGIQSILGQEE
;
A
#
# COMPACT_ATOMS: atom_id res chain seq x y z
N MET A 1 -19.41 -17.40 -48.79
CA MET A 1 -18.48 -16.43 -48.15
C MET A 1 -18.64 -16.57 -46.66
N VAL A 2 -17.67 -17.18 -45.98
CA VAL A 2 -17.65 -17.25 -44.52
C VAL A 2 -17.21 -15.87 -44.04
N SER A 3 -18.11 -15.10 -43.44
CA SER A 3 -17.72 -13.89 -42.71
C SER A 3 -16.68 -14.32 -41.67
N PRO A 4 -15.49 -13.72 -41.60
CA PRO A 4 -14.60 -13.97 -40.49
C PRO A 4 -15.31 -13.43 -39.26
N GLY A 5 -15.98 -14.32 -38.52
CA GLY A 5 -16.49 -14.00 -37.19
C GLY A 5 -15.33 -13.47 -36.40
N SER A 6 -15.42 -12.22 -35.97
CA SER A 6 -14.38 -11.53 -35.25
C SER A 6 -13.96 -12.37 -34.04
N ASN A 7 -12.75 -12.91 -34.06
CA ASN A 7 -12.13 -13.61 -32.92
C ASN A 7 -11.82 -12.68 -31.73
N LEU A 8 -12.51 -11.53 -31.64
CA LEU A 8 -12.32 -10.54 -30.59
C LEU A 8 -13.31 -10.86 -29.46
N PRO A 9 -12.85 -10.85 -28.20
CA PRO A 9 -13.73 -11.08 -27.05
C PRO A 9 -14.78 -9.98 -26.94
N ASP A 10 -15.96 -10.34 -26.43
CA ASP A 10 -17.06 -9.40 -26.15
C ASP A 10 -16.56 -8.25 -25.25
N PRO A 11 -16.61 -6.99 -25.72
CA PRO A 11 -16.16 -5.83 -24.95
C PRO A 11 -16.84 -5.70 -23.58
N ALA A 12 -18.13 -6.08 -23.49
CA ALA A 12 -18.86 -6.02 -22.23
C ALA A 12 -18.36 -7.06 -21.22
N LEU A 13 -18.05 -8.27 -21.67
CA LEU A 13 -17.47 -9.31 -20.83
C LEU A 13 -16.06 -8.93 -20.37
N VAL A 14 -15.23 -8.38 -21.25
CA VAL A 14 -13.88 -7.92 -20.89
C VAL A 14 -13.95 -6.83 -19.83
N ALA A 15 -14.83 -5.84 -20.01
CA ALA A 15 -15.04 -4.78 -19.03
C ALA A 15 -15.48 -5.32 -17.66
N GLN A 16 -16.42 -6.28 -17.64
CA GLN A 16 -16.86 -6.96 -16.42
C GLN A 16 -15.72 -7.66 -15.68
N VAL A 17 -14.87 -8.40 -16.40
CA VAL A 17 -13.73 -9.09 -15.82
C VAL A 17 -12.73 -8.09 -15.23
N CYS A 18 -12.38 -7.04 -15.98
CA CYS A 18 -11.47 -5.99 -15.51
C CYS A 18 -12.01 -5.30 -14.25
N VAL A 19 -13.28 -4.89 -14.25
CA VAL A 19 -13.95 -4.29 -13.09
C VAL A 19 -14.01 -5.25 -11.91
N GLY A 20 -14.28 -6.54 -12.15
CA GLY A 20 -14.30 -7.58 -11.12
C GLY A 20 -12.94 -7.76 -10.45
N ILE A 21 -11.85 -7.81 -11.23
CA ILE A 21 -10.48 -7.86 -10.72
C ILE A 21 -10.17 -6.62 -9.88
N LEU A 22 -10.49 -5.43 -10.39
CA LEU A 22 -10.31 -4.19 -9.64
C LEU A 22 -11.10 -4.19 -8.32
N GLY A 23 -12.34 -4.69 -8.34
CA GLY A 23 -13.17 -4.83 -7.14
C GLY A 23 -12.51 -5.71 -6.08
N ILE A 24 -11.91 -6.83 -6.47
CA ILE A 24 -11.14 -7.69 -5.56
C ILE A 24 -9.95 -6.94 -4.94
N ILE A 25 -9.21 -6.17 -5.76
CA ILE A 25 -8.08 -5.36 -5.28
C ILE A 25 -8.54 -4.32 -4.24
N VAL A 26 -9.64 -3.61 -4.52
CA VAL A 26 -10.20 -2.60 -3.61
C VAL A 26 -10.63 -3.23 -2.28
N ILE A 27 -11.33 -4.37 -2.32
CA ILE A 27 -11.75 -5.10 -1.12
C ILE A 27 -10.53 -5.57 -0.32
N TRP A 28 -9.52 -6.11 -1.01
CA TRP A 28 -8.29 -6.58 -0.39
C TRP A 28 -7.53 -5.45 0.33
N ASP A 29 -7.40 -4.30 -0.31
CA ASP A 29 -6.74 -3.13 0.27
C ASP A 29 -7.52 -2.58 1.49
N ALA A 30 -8.85 -2.50 1.38
CA ALA A 30 -9.72 -2.12 2.50
C ALA A 30 -9.59 -3.10 3.69
N TRP A 31 -9.45 -4.39 3.41
CA TRP A 31 -9.23 -5.41 4.44
C TRP A 31 -7.90 -5.21 5.17
N TRP A 32 -6.80 -5.00 4.45
CA TRP A 32 -5.49 -4.73 5.07
C TRP A 32 -5.50 -3.45 5.91
N LEU A 33 -6.12 -2.39 5.41
CA LEU A 33 -6.26 -1.15 6.16
C LEU A 33 -7.03 -1.34 7.46
N THR A 34 -8.14 -2.08 7.38
CA THR A 34 -8.97 -2.40 8.56
C THR A 34 -8.19 -3.24 9.55
N LYS A 35 -7.45 -4.25 9.06
CA LYS A 35 -6.59 -5.10 9.87
C LYS A 35 -5.50 -4.29 10.57
N ALA A 36 -4.84 -3.36 9.88
CA ALA A 36 -3.81 -2.50 10.47
C ALA A 36 -4.34 -1.67 11.64
N ARG A 37 -5.56 -1.13 11.52
CA ARG A 37 -6.21 -0.37 12.60
C ARG A 37 -6.66 -1.24 13.77
N LYS A 38 -7.06 -2.49 13.50
CA LYS A 38 -7.41 -3.47 14.54
C LYS A 38 -6.16 -3.97 15.29
N ASP A 39 -5.07 -4.24 14.57
CA ASP A 39 -3.81 -4.72 15.15
C ASP A 39 -3.10 -3.60 15.94
N ILE A 40 -3.24 -2.34 15.51
CA ILE A 40 -2.61 -1.17 16.15
C ILE A 40 -3.71 -0.14 16.49
N PRO A 41 -4.49 -0.36 17.57
CA PRO A 41 -5.60 0.54 17.91
C PRO A 41 -5.10 1.86 18.52
N ASN A 42 -4.07 1.79 19.36
CA ASN A 42 -3.50 2.91 20.08
C ASN A 42 -2.15 3.33 19.49
N LEU A 43 -1.87 4.62 19.50
CA LEU A 43 -0.59 5.21 19.09
C LEU A 43 0.18 5.69 20.32
N GLY A 44 1.50 5.83 20.19
CA GLY A 44 2.40 6.16 21.28
C GLY A 44 3.02 4.92 21.89
N GLU A 45 3.32 4.98 23.19
CA GLU A 45 3.91 3.87 23.92
C GLU A 45 2.91 2.72 24.09
N LEU A 46 3.37 1.50 23.80
CA LEU A 46 2.61 0.27 23.95
C LEU A 46 3.03 -0.48 25.22
N PRO A 47 2.17 -1.35 25.78
CA PRO A 47 2.57 -2.30 26.81
C PRO A 47 3.80 -3.10 26.38
N ASN A 48 4.69 -3.43 27.32
CA ASN A 48 5.96 -4.14 27.08
C ASN A 48 6.99 -3.36 26.25
N HIS A 49 7.11 -2.05 26.47
CA HIS A 49 8.12 -1.18 25.84
C HIS A 49 8.04 -1.10 24.31
N GLY A 50 6.87 -1.42 23.73
CA GLY A 50 6.63 -1.20 22.31
C GLY A 50 6.30 0.26 21.99
N PHE A 51 6.29 0.60 20.71
CA PHE A 51 5.91 1.94 20.25
C PHE A 51 5.12 1.85 18.94
N ALA A 52 3.97 2.51 18.88
CA ALA A 52 3.11 2.61 17.71
C ALA A 52 3.05 4.04 17.19
N TRP A 53 3.04 4.21 15.88
CA TRP A 53 2.89 5.51 15.25
C TRP A 53 2.17 5.39 13.91
N GLU A 54 1.80 6.53 13.35
CA GLU A 54 1.23 6.62 12.02
C GLU A 54 1.98 7.63 11.15
N THR A 55 1.75 7.53 9.86
CA THR A 55 2.24 8.52 8.90
C THR A 55 1.46 9.83 9.00
N GLU A 56 2.10 10.92 8.57
CA GLU A 56 1.39 12.18 8.38
C GLU A 56 0.68 12.17 7.02
N GLY A 57 -0.56 12.65 6.95
CA GLY A 57 -1.34 12.65 5.71
C GLY A 57 -0.68 13.42 4.56
N SER A 58 0.03 14.51 4.85
CA SER A 58 0.82 15.27 3.86
C SER A 58 1.98 14.44 3.28
N HIS A 59 2.59 13.58 4.11
CA HIS A 59 3.63 12.65 3.67
C HIS A 59 3.07 11.52 2.82
N GLU A 60 1.81 11.10 3.02
CA GLU A 60 1.16 10.10 2.17
C GLU A 60 0.98 10.58 0.73
N VAL A 61 0.52 11.83 0.53
CA VAL A 61 0.38 12.40 -0.81
C VAL A 61 1.71 12.41 -1.56
N SER A 62 2.78 12.89 -0.92
CA SER A 62 4.10 12.91 -1.55
C SER A 62 4.69 11.52 -1.80
N ARG A 63 4.39 10.54 -0.93
CA ARG A 63 4.77 9.13 -1.12
C ARG A 63 4.02 8.51 -2.30
N GLN A 64 2.76 8.88 -2.49
CA GLN A 64 1.87 8.29 -3.48
C GLN A 64 1.82 9.04 -4.81
N TRP A 65 2.51 10.18 -4.98
CA TRP A 65 2.46 11.02 -6.19
C TRP A 65 2.45 10.24 -7.51
N ALA A 66 3.36 9.26 -7.68
CA ALA A 66 3.41 8.45 -8.89
C ALA A 66 2.15 7.60 -9.08
N ASN A 67 1.64 6.99 -8.01
CA ASN A 67 0.40 6.24 -8.02
C ASN A 67 -0.82 7.14 -8.30
N LEU A 68 -0.85 8.37 -7.78
CA LEU A 68 -1.90 9.36 -8.09
C LEU A 68 -1.95 9.64 -9.60
N LEU A 69 -0.79 9.87 -10.21
CA LEU A 69 -0.68 10.11 -11.65
C LEU A 69 -1.11 8.89 -12.47
N THR A 70 -0.67 7.69 -12.08
CA THR A 70 -1.08 6.44 -12.74
C THR A 70 -2.59 6.23 -12.64
N LEU A 71 -3.19 6.47 -11.46
CA LEU A 71 -4.63 6.34 -11.28
C LEU A 71 -5.41 7.35 -12.10
N ALA A 72 -4.94 8.60 -12.20
CA ALA A 72 -5.55 9.61 -13.07
C ALA A 72 -5.55 9.15 -14.54
N ALA A 73 -4.45 8.58 -15.02
CA ALA A 73 -4.39 8.00 -16.36
C ALA A 73 -5.34 6.79 -16.51
N MET A 74 -5.40 5.91 -15.51
CA MET A 74 -6.30 4.74 -15.51
C MET A 74 -7.78 5.11 -15.42
N MET A 75 -8.12 6.27 -14.87
CA MET A 75 -9.49 6.82 -14.93
C MET A 75 -9.78 7.40 -16.31
N ALA A 76 -8.86 8.18 -16.89
CA ALA A 76 -9.10 8.87 -18.15
C ALA A 76 -9.14 7.94 -19.38
N LEU A 77 -8.26 6.94 -19.46
CA LEU A 77 -8.10 6.10 -20.65
C LEU A 77 -9.36 5.29 -21.01
N PRO A 78 -10.06 4.63 -20.06
CA PRO A 78 -11.27 3.86 -20.37
C PRO A 78 -12.38 4.66 -21.03
N TRP A 79 -12.52 5.96 -20.74
CA TRP A 79 -13.54 6.82 -21.39
C TRP A 79 -13.36 6.90 -22.90
N MET A 80 -12.11 7.01 -23.37
CA MET A 80 -11.80 7.04 -24.79
C MET A 80 -11.97 5.64 -25.41
N LEU A 81 -11.46 4.61 -24.74
CA LEU A 81 -11.46 3.24 -25.26
C LEU A 81 -12.86 2.62 -25.31
N ALA A 82 -13.72 2.93 -24.34
CA ALA A 82 -15.10 2.42 -24.29
C ALA A 82 -15.93 2.94 -25.47
N GLN A 83 -15.73 4.20 -25.86
CA GLN A 83 -16.40 4.78 -27.03
C GLN A 83 -15.96 4.13 -28.34
N MET A 84 -14.68 3.76 -28.45
CA MET A 84 -14.14 3.11 -29.66
C MET A 84 -14.54 1.64 -29.78
N SER A 85 -14.93 0.99 -28.68
CA SER A 85 -15.20 -0.44 -28.61
C SER A 85 -16.67 -0.79 -28.37
N ASP A 86 -17.59 0.19 -28.39
CA ASP A 86 -19.00 0.03 -28.01
C ASP A 86 -19.19 -0.65 -26.64
N THR A 87 -18.25 -0.42 -25.71
CA THR A 87 -18.35 -0.95 -24.34
C THR A 87 -19.45 -0.18 -23.59
N PRO A 88 -20.36 -0.85 -22.85
CA PRO A 88 -21.37 -0.17 -22.06
C PRO A 88 -20.75 0.80 -21.03
N MET A 89 -21.12 2.08 -21.13
CA MET A 89 -20.54 3.15 -20.30
C MET A 89 -20.72 2.94 -18.79
N ILE A 90 -21.71 2.16 -18.37
CA ILE A 90 -21.90 1.79 -16.96
C ILE A 90 -20.63 1.19 -16.34
N TRP A 91 -19.86 0.40 -17.09
CA TRP A 91 -18.63 -0.21 -16.58
C TRP A 91 -17.51 0.81 -16.38
N VAL A 92 -17.48 1.89 -17.16
CA VAL A 92 -16.52 2.99 -16.97
C VAL A 92 -16.84 3.76 -15.69
N TYR A 93 -18.12 4.05 -15.43
CA TYR A 93 -18.52 4.68 -14.17
C TYR A 93 -18.19 3.82 -12.94
N VAL A 94 -18.44 2.51 -13.01
CA VAL A 94 -18.12 1.59 -11.90
C VAL A 94 -16.60 1.52 -11.71
N TRP A 95 -15.83 1.45 -12.80
CA TRP A 95 -14.38 1.47 -12.78
C TRP A 95 -13.82 2.72 -12.08
N ASP A 96 -14.27 3.91 -12.48
CA ASP A 96 -13.85 5.17 -11.85
C ASP A 96 -14.24 5.23 -10.37
N GLY A 97 -15.43 4.74 -10.01
CA GLY A 97 -15.86 4.64 -8.62
C GLY A 97 -14.93 3.75 -7.78
N LEU A 98 -14.55 2.58 -8.30
CA LEU A 98 -13.60 1.68 -7.64
C LEU A 98 -12.20 2.29 -7.55
N LEU A 99 -11.70 2.93 -8.61
CA LEU A 99 -10.42 3.62 -8.58
C LEU A 99 -10.41 4.80 -7.59
N ALA A 100 -11.52 5.52 -7.46
CA ALA A 100 -11.65 6.59 -6.48
C ALA A 100 -11.60 6.02 -5.04
N LEU A 101 -12.25 4.90 -4.77
CA LEU A 101 -12.14 4.20 -3.49
C LEU A 101 -10.70 3.74 -3.21
N HIS A 102 -10.03 3.19 -4.22
CA HIS A 102 -8.62 2.79 -4.11
C HIS A 102 -7.70 4.00 -3.87
N LEU A 103 -7.96 5.13 -4.54
CA LEU A 103 -7.22 6.36 -4.33
C LEU A 103 -7.36 6.85 -2.89
N ILE A 104 -8.58 6.84 -2.35
CA ILE A 104 -8.85 7.21 -0.96
C ILE A 104 -8.07 6.29 -0.02
N SER A 105 -8.10 4.97 -0.24
CA SER A 105 -7.41 4.01 0.64
C SER A 105 -5.88 4.14 0.62
N LEU A 106 -5.29 4.58 -0.49
CA LEU A 106 -3.86 4.91 -0.58
C LEU A 106 -3.47 6.13 0.25
N LEU A 107 -4.37 7.12 0.36
CA LEU A 107 -4.14 8.37 1.10
C LEU A 107 -4.38 8.25 2.60
N ILE A 108 -5.01 7.17 3.04
CA ILE A 108 -5.25 6.95 4.47
C ILE A 108 -3.90 6.70 5.18
N PRO A 109 -3.63 7.43 6.29
CA PRO A 109 -2.42 7.24 7.08
C PRO A 109 -2.19 5.79 7.47
N LYS A 110 -0.97 5.31 7.23
CA LYS A 110 -0.55 3.94 7.52
C LYS A 110 -0.05 3.87 8.95
N ARG A 111 -0.40 2.79 9.64
CA ARG A 111 -0.01 2.54 11.04
C ARG A 111 1.16 1.56 11.09
N TYR A 112 2.07 1.83 12.00
CA TYR A 112 3.26 1.03 12.29
C TYR A 112 3.37 0.79 13.78
N ALA A 113 3.95 -0.34 14.16
CA ALA A 113 4.32 -0.60 15.54
C ALA A 113 5.60 -1.41 15.63
N ILE A 114 6.38 -1.16 16.68
CA ILE A 114 7.49 -2.00 17.09
C ILE A 114 7.14 -2.63 18.43
N THR A 115 7.40 -3.92 18.54
CA THR A 115 7.28 -4.71 19.77
C THR A 115 8.56 -5.50 19.97
N SER A 116 8.73 -6.13 21.13
CA SER A 116 9.90 -6.96 21.41
C SER A 116 10.09 -8.13 20.43
N THR A 117 9.00 -8.64 19.85
CA THR A 117 9.04 -9.84 18.99
C THR A 117 8.82 -9.54 17.51
N HIS A 118 8.01 -8.54 17.20
CA HIS A 118 7.59 -8.24 15.83
C HIS A 118 7.58 -6.75 15.53
N MET A 119 7.77 -6.47 14.26
CA MET A 119 7.51 -5.19 13.61
C MET A 119 6.20 -5.29 12.83
N PHE A 120 5.31 -4.33 13.04
CA PHE A 120 4.04 -4.23 12.33
C PHE A 120 4.13 -3.09 11.33
N ALA A 121 3.83 -3.38 10.07
CA ALA A 121 3.78 -2.38 9.01
C ALA A 121 2.71 -2.74 7.99
N ASP A 122 1.88 -1.76 7.64
CA ASP A 122 0.87 -1.89 6.58
C ASP A 122 -0.07 -3.09 6.79
N GLY A 123 -0.43 -3.35 8.05
CA GLY A 123 -1.26 -4.48 8.48
C GLY A 123 -0.55 -5.85 8.49
N GLN A 124 0.71 -5.92 8.06
CA GLN A 124 1.55 -7.12 8.09
C GLN A 124 2.42 -7.16 9.34
N ARG A 125 2.78 -8.39 9.74
CA ARG A 125 3.66 -8.68 10.87
C ARG A 125 4.98 -9.23 10.33
N PHE A 126 6.08 -8.70 10.82
CA PHE A 126 7.43 -9.06 10.42
C PHE A 126 8.24 -9.42 11.66
N GLU A 127 8.80 -10.62 11.69
CA GLU A 127 9.74 -11.05 12.72
C GLU A 127 11.07 -10.29 12.57
N TRP A 128 11.69 -9.94 13.70
CA TRP A 128 12.98 -9.24 13.72
C TRP A 128 14.09 -10.04 13.04
N GLU A 129 14.07 -11.36 13.19
CA GLU A 129 15.01 -12.27 12.53
C GLU A 129 15.05 -12.09 11.00
N ARG A 130 13.96 -11.62 10.39
CA ARG A 130 13.83 -11.43 8.94
C ARG A 130 14.10 -9.99 8.50
N LEU A 131 14.41 -9.10 9.44
CA LEU A 131 14.67 -7.68 9.21
C LEU A 131 16.11 -7.33 9.58
N ARG A 132 16.67 -6.34 8.90
CA ARG A 132 17.94 -5.73 9.27
C ARG A 132 17.88 -4.23 9.09
N LEU A 133 18.61 -3.53 9.95
CA LEU A 133 18.82 -2.09 9.82
C LEU A 133 20.06 -1.85 8.95
N PRO A 134 19.95 -1.29 7.73
CA PRO A 134 21.12 -0.93 6.95
C PRO A 134 21.95 0.16 7.65
N GLN A 135 23.28 0.08 7.50
CA GLN A 135 24.25 0.99 8.14
C GLN A 135 24.01 2.48 7.80
N LYS A 136 23.57 2.76 6.57
CA LYS A 136 23.30 4.13 6.11
C LYS A 136 21.79 4.37 6.02
N GLN A 137 21.28 5.16 6.96
CA GLN A 137 19.89 5.63 6.96
C GLN A 137 19.75 7.00 6.28
N PRO A 138 18.68 7.27 5.53
CA PRO A 138 18.36 8.61 5.06
C PRO A 138 18.02 9.56 6.23
N LYS A 139 18.35 10.86 6.11
CA LYS A 139 18.14 11.84 7.20
C LYS A 139 16.69 12.02 7.68
N ARG A 140 15.70 11.72 6.82
CA ARG A 140 14.27 11.98 7.08
C ARG A 140 13.39 10.74 6.92
N ARG A 141 13.99 9.56 6.75
CA ARG A 141 13.25 8.30 6.51
C ARG A 141 13.94 7.19 7.26
N LEU A 142 13.14 6.24 7.71
CA LEU A 142 13.63 5.01 8.31
C LEU A 142 13.38 3.88 7.33
N ILE A 143 14.42 3.15 6.96
CA ILE A 143 14.32 2.05 6.00
C ILE A 143 14.88 0.79 6.66
N LEU A 144 14.06 -0.25 6.72
CA LEU A 144 14.51 -1.61 7.03
C LEU A 144 14.71 -2.39 5.73
N LEU A 145 15.57 -3.40 5.78
CA LEU A 145 15.73 -4.35 4.68
C LEU A 145 15.27 -5.73 5.14
N ARG A 146 14.60 -6.46 4.26
CA ARG A 146 14.29 -7.87 4.50
C ARG A 146 15.54 -8.72 4.25
N LYS A 147 15.91 -9.58 5.21
CA LYS A 147 17.01 -10.54 5.05
C LYS A 147 16.66 -11.51 3.88
N GLY A 148 17.67 -11.88 3.08
CA GLY A 148 17.50 -12.76 1.91
C GLY A 148 17.08 -12.08 0.60
N TRP A 149 16.60 -10.83 0.63
CA TRP A 149 16.13 -10.10 -0.57
C TRP A 149 17.07 -8.96 -1.02
N GLY A 150 18.27 -8.85 -0.42
CA GLY A 150 19.25 -7.83 -0.79
C GLY A 150 18.73 -6.39 -0.66
N PRO A 151 19.18 -5.44 -1.51
CA PRO A 151 18.65 -4.07 -1.54
C PRO A 151 17.26 -3.96 -2.21
N PHE A 152 16.70 -5.07 -2.73
CA PHE A 152 15.49 -5.07 -3.56
C PHE A 152 14.18 -5.15 -2.78
N ALA A 153 14.24 -5.28 -1.46
CA ALA A 153 13.06 -5.24 -0.59
C ALA A 153 13.21 -4.21 0.55
N PRO A 154 13.33 -2.91 0.22
CA PRO A 154 13.28 -1.87 1.24
C PRO A 154 11.88 -1.82 1.84
N LEU A 155 11.83 -1.75 3.16
CA LEU A 155 10.62 -1.53 3.94
C LEU A 155 10.70 -0.10 4.52
N PRO A 156 10.24 0.91 3.75
CA PRO A 156 10.25 2.29 4.20
C PRO A 156 9.18 2.50 5.27
N LEU A 157 9.58 3.09 6.40
CA LEU A 157 8.70 3.46 7.49
C LEU A 157 8.48 4.97 7.44
N GLY A 158 7.22 5.36 7.24
CA GLY A 158 6.80 6.76 7.29
C GLY A 158 6.46 7.18 8.72
N GLY A 159 6.47 8.48 8.98
CA GLY A 159 6.13 9.05 10.28
C GLY A 159 6.71 10.45 10.45
N SER A 160 6.31 11.13 11.52
CA SER A 160 6.94 12.38 11.94
C SER A 160 8.41 12.15 12.36
N TYR A 161 9.23 13.19 12.30
CA TYR A 161 10.63 13.09 12.69
C TYR A 161 10.80 12.60 14.15
N SER A 162 9.97 13.08 15.07
CA SER A 162 9.99 12.66 16.48
C SER A 162 9.63 11.18 16.64
N ASN A 163 8.58 10.71 15.97
CA ASN A 163 8.16 9.31 16.03
C ASN A 163 9.22 8.39 15.40
N LEU A 164 9.79 8.78 14.27
CA LEU A 164 10.84 8.01 13.61
C LEU A 164 12.13 7.95 14.45
N ALA A 165 12.46 9.00 15.20
CA ALA A 165 13.60 9.00 16.11
C ALA A 165 13.40 8.06 17.30
N ILE A 166 12.18 7.96 17.84
CA ILE A 166 11.83 6.99 18.89
C ILE A 166 11.89 5.57 18.32
N ALA A 167 11.24 5.34 17.17
CA ALA A 167 11.21 4.04 16.52
C ALA A 167 12.62 3.54 16.16
N HIS A 168 13.48 4.41 15.62
CA HIS A 168 14.86 4.06 15.28
C HIS A 168 15.65 3.60 16.51
N ARG A 169 15.55 4.30 17.65
CA ARG A 169 16.20 3.89 18.90
C ARG A 169 15.68 2.54 19.41
N GLY A 170 14.36 2.34 19.36
CA GLY A 170 13.75 1.06 19.73
C GLY A 170 14.23 -0.10 18.86
N ILE A 171 14.27 0.09 17.54
CA ILE A 171 14.76 -0.92 16.59
C ILE A 171 16.24 -1.23 16.82
N GLN A 172 17.07 -0.21 17.03
CA GLN A 172 18.49 -0.40 17.34
C GLN A 172 18.68 -1.20 18.64
N SER A 173 17.88 -0.92 19.67
CA SER A 173 17.92 -1.68 20.91
C SER A 173 17.53 -3.15 20.73
N ILE A 174 16.57 -3.46 19.86
CA ILE A 174 16.10 -4.83 19.62
C ILE A 174 17.13 -5.59 18.77
N LEU A 175 17.56 -5.03 17.64
CA LEU A 175 18.50 -5.69 16.74
C LEU A 175 19.93 -5.76 17.30
N GLY A 176 20.33 -4.79 18.12
CA GLY A 176 21.64 -4.79 18.79
C GLY A 176 21.76 -5.75 19.96
N GLN A 177 20.66 -6.39 20.39
CA GLN A 177 20.68 -7.50 21.36
C GLN A 177 20.87 -8.88 20.67
N GLU A 178 20.69 -8.96 19.35
CA GLU A 178 20.83 -10.19 18.57
C GLU A 178 22.24 -10.40 17.96
N GLU A 179 23.12 -9.40 18.05
CA GLU A 179 24.55 -9.48 17.66
C GLU A 179 25.46 -9.77 18.86
#